data_AF-A0A6A4Q2H5-F1
#
_entry.id   AF-A0A6A4Q2H5-F1
#
_cell.length_a   1.000
_cell.length_b   1.000
_cell.length_c   1.000
_cell.angle_alpha   90.00
_cell.angle_beta   90.00
_cell.angle_gamma   90.00
#
_symmetry.space_group_name_H-M   'P 1'
#
loop_
_entity.id
_entity.type
_entity.pdbx_description
1 polymer ?
#
loop_
_entity_poly.entity_id
_entity_poly.type
_entity_poly.pdbx_seq_one_letter_code
_entity_poly.pdbx_strand_id
1 'polypeptide(L)'
;MVGAKSRNISYLKGKVPSWVGIPTSVALPFGVFEHVLSDISNQAVAEKVSLLKKKLTEGDFGALKEIRETVLQLNAPSQLVEELKVKMKSSGMPWPGDDGEQRWEQAWEAIKKVWGSKWNERAYFSTRKVKLDHDYLSMSVLVQEVINAGYAFVIHTTNPSSGDSSEIYAEVVKGLGETLVGAYPGRALSFICKKHDLNSPQVLGYPSKPIGLFIRRSLIFRSDFNGEDLEGYAGAGLYDSVPMDEEDKVVLDYSSDQLIIDGNFRRSILSSIAGAGSAIEELYGSPQDIEGVIRDGKVYVVQTRPQM
;
A
#
# COMPACT_ATOMS: atom_id res chain seq x y z
N MET A 1 -2.83 -14.18 11.64
CA MET A 1 -3.91 -13.21 11.92
C MET A 1 -4.03 -12.17 10.81
N VAL A 2 -2.93 -11.61 10.32
CA VAL A 2 -2.88 -10.68 9.18
C VAL A 2 -1.80 -11.15 8.19
N GLY A 3 -1.72 -10.53 7.02
CA GLY A 3 -0.73 -10.89 6.00
C GLY A 3 0.65 -10.25 6.22
N ALA A 4 1.49 -10.32 5.19
CA ALA A 4 2.88 -9.90 5.28
C ALA A 4 3.02 -8.38 5.39
N LYS A 5 2.19 -7.61 4.69
CA LYS A 5 2.27 -6.15 4.66
C LYS A 5 2.08 -5.55 6.06
N SER A 6 1.05 -6.00 6.77
CA SER A 6 0.79 -5.55 8.14
C SER A 6 1.90 -5.99 9.11
N ARG A 7 2.41 -7.22 8.96
CA ARG A 7 3.48 -7.75 9.81
C ARG A 7 4.78 -6.97 9.62
N ASN A 8 5.15 -6.68 8.38
CA ASN A 8 6.38 -5.95 8.07
C ASN A 8 6.34 -4.54 8.65
N ILE A 9 5.25 -3.81 8.44
CA ILE A 9 5.10 -2.46 9.02
C ILE A 9 5.07 -2.49 10.55
N SER A 10 4.41 -3.49 11.15
CA SER A 10 4.42 -3.65 12.60
C SER A 10 5.82 -3.97 13.14
N TYR A 11 6.66 -4.68 12.38
CA TYR A 11 8.01 -5.05 12.78
C TYR A 11 8.96 -3.85 12.80
N LEU A 12 8.77 -2.87 11.91
CA LEU A 12 9.55 -1.64 11.88
C LEU A 12 9.34 -0.74 13.12
N LYS A 13 8.13 -0.76 13.71
CA LYS A 13 7.76 0.14 14.81
C LYS A 13 8.69 -0.05 16.01
N GLY A 14 9.39 1.03 16.38
CA GLY A 14 10.34 1.05 17.50
C GLY A 14 11.69 0.38 17.22
N LYS A 15 11.95 -0.08 15.99
CA LYS A 15 13.21 -0.74 15.60
C LYS A 15 14.02 0.00 14.55
N VAL A 16 13.39 0.92 13.81
CA VAL A 16 14.09 1.82 12.89
C VAL A 16 14.63 3.06 13.61
N PRO A 17 15.61 3.79 13.04
CA PRO A 17 16.09 5.05 13.60
C PRO A 17 14.94 6.02 13.88
N SER A 18 15.02 6.79 14.96
CA SER A 18 13.93 7.67 15.43
C SER A 18 13.53 8.78 14.46
N TRP A 19 14.37 9.09 13.47
CA TRP A 19 14.09 10.05 12.41
C TRP A 19 13.29 9.45 11.24
N VAL A 20 13.17 8.12 11.16
CA VAL A 20 12.31 7.41 10.21
C VAL A 20 10.93 7.25 10.82
N GLY A 21 9.95 7.98 10.28
CA GLY A 21 8.57 7.86 10.70
C GLY A 21 7.91 6.58 10.16
N ILE A 22 7.02 5.98 10.94
CA ILE A 22 6.15 4.89 10.50
C ILE A 22 4.71 5.36 10.73
N PRO A 23 3.86 5.47 9.69
CA PRO A 23 2.49 5.92 9.87
C PRO A 23 1.72 4.94 10.76
N THR A 24 0.84 5.50 11.58
CA THR A 24 -0.05 4.71 12.42
C THR A 24 -0.96 3.85 11.55
N SER A 25 -1.20 2.62 12.01
CA SER A 25 -2.00 1.64 11.28
C SER A 25 -2.64 0.64 12.22
N VAL A 26 -3.81 0.15 11.82
CA VAL A 26 -4.53 -0.98 12.40
C VAL A 26 -4.95 -1.93 11.29
N ALA A 27 -5.33 -3.17 11.62
CA ALA A 27 -5.72 -4.14 10.61
C ALA A 27 -7.02 -4.85 10.98
N LEU A 28 -7.88 -5.08 9.99
CA LEU A 28 -8.97 -6.05 10.07
C LEU A 28 -8.36 -7.42 9.71
N PRO A 29 -8.28 -8.38 10.66
CA PRO A 29 -7.61 -9.66 10.43
C PRO A 29 -8.34 -10.56 9.43
N PHE A 30 -7.67 -11.66 9.04
CA PHE A 30 -8.28 -12.75 8.27
C PHE A 30 -9.54 -13.27 8.96
N GLY A 31 -10.55 -13.64 8.17
CA GLY A 31 -11.82 -14.14 8.67
C GLY A 31 -12.88 -13.06 8.91
N VAL A 32 -12.50 -11.77 8.98
CA VAL A 32 -13.47 -10.69 9.21
C VAL A 32 -14.44 -10.55 8.05
N PHE A 33 -13.96 -10.65 6.80
CA PHE A 33 -14.85 -10.63 5.63
C PHE A 33 -15.87 -11.76 5.69
N GLU A 34 -15.43 -12.99 5.98
CA GLU A 34 -16.29 -14.16 6.08
C GLU A 34 -17.31 -14.02 7.21
N HIS A 35 -16.88 -13.47 8.36
CA HIS A 35 -17.77 -13.21 9.49
C HIS A 35 -18.83 -12.17 9.14
N VAL A 36 -18.45 -11.05 8.50
CA VAL A 36 -19.37 -10.02 8.02
C VAL A 36 -20.35 -10.58 6.99
N LEU A 37 -19.88 -11.38 6.05
CA LEU A 37 -20.72 -12.02 5.05
C LEU A 37 -21.74 -12.97 5.70
N SER A 38 -21.38 -13.64 6.79
CA SER A 38 -22.27 -14.55 7.53
C SER A 38 -23.24 -13.87 8.49
N ASP A 39 -23.11 -12.56 8.70
CA ASP A 39 -23.99 -11.79 9.58
C ASP A 39 -25.44 -11.80 9.06
N ILE A 40 -26.41 -11.83 9.98
CA ILE A 40 -27.84 -11.88 9.63
C ILE A 40 -28.29 -10.70 8.75
N SER A 41 -27.67 -9.52 8.92
CA SER A 41 -27.93 -8.33 8.10
C SER A 41 -27.44 -8.46 6.65
N ASN A 42 -26.63 -9.49 6.35
CA ASN A 42 -25.99 -9.71 5.05
C ASN A 42 -26.44 -11.00 4.36
N GLN A 43 -27.48 -11.68 4.86
CA GLN A 43 -27.94 -12.97 4.32
C GLN A 43 -28.19 -12.93 2.80
N ALA A 44 -28.87 -11.89 2.30
CA ALA A 44 -29.15 -11.74 0.86
C ALA A 44 -27.86 -11.59 0.03
N VAL A 45 -26.85 -10.87 0.56
CA VAL A 45 -25.54 -10.71 -0.06
C VAL A 45 -24.81 -12.05 -0.09
N ALA A 46 -24.82 -12.79 1.02
CA ALA A 46 -24.19 -14.10 1.14
C ALA A 46 -24.76 -15.13 0.15
N GLU A 47 -26.08 -15.22 0.06
CA GLU A 47 -26.77 -16.12 -0.88
C GLU A 47 -26.41 -15.78 -2.33
N LYS A 48 -26.41 -14.49 -2.69
CA LYS A 48 -26.04 -14.04 -4.04
C LYS A 48 -24.57 -14.32 -4.37
N VAL A 49 -23.65 -14.04 -3.45
CA VAL A 49 -22.22 -14.37 -3.63
C VAL A 49 -22.04 -15.88 -3.82
N SER A 50 -22.74 -16.71 -3.04
CA SER A 50 -22.67 -18.17 -3.17
C SER A 50 -23.14 -18.65 -4.55
N LEU A 51 -24.26 -18.11 -5.05
CA LEU A 51 -24.76 -18.42 -6.39
C LEU A 51 -23.76 -18.00 -7.48
N LEU A 52 -23.21 -16.79 -7.39
CA LEU A 52 -22.25 -16.29 -8.36
C LEU A 52 -20.93 -17.07 -8.34
N LYS A 53 -20.48 -17.53 -7.17
CA LYS A 53 -19.32 -18.44 -7.07
C LYS A 53 -19.55 -19.76 -7.81
N LYS A 54 -20.77 -20.33 -7.76
CA LYS A 54 -21.11 -21.55 -8.52
C LYS A 54 -21.02 -21.31 -10.03
N LYS A 55 -21.59 -20.21 -10.52
CA LYS A 55 -21.45 -19.81 -11.94
C LYS A 55 -19.97 -19.67 -12.35
N LEU A 56 -19.17 -19.07 -11.47
CA LEU A 56 -17.74 -18.90 -11.69
C LEU A 56 -16.98 -20.24 -11.77
N THR A 57 -17.39 -21.26 -10.99
CA THR A 57 -16.84 -22.62 -11.11
C THR A 57 -17.28 -23.33 -12.38
N GLU A 58 -18.46 -23.00 -12.92
CA GLU A 58 -18.99 -23.50 -14.20
C GLU A 58 -18.37 -22.80 -15.43
N GLY A 59 -17.49 -21.80 -15.21
CA GLY A 59 -16.75 -21.12 -16.27
C GLY A 59 -17.32 -19.77 -16.71
N ASP A 60 -18.37 -19.26 -16.03
CA ASP A 60 -18.87 -17.91 -16.27
C ASP A 60 -18.00 -16.87 -15.54
N PHE A 61 -17.02 -16.34 -16.25
CA PHE A 61 -16.13 -15.31 -15.70
C PHE A 61 -16.81 -13.92 -15.57
N GLY A 62 -17.99 -13.71 -16.18
CA GLY A 62 -18.79 -12.50 -15.98
C GLY A 62 -19.20 -12.34 -14.51
N ALA A 63 -19.36 -13.46 -13.81
CA ALA A 63 -19.66 -13.51 -12.38
C ALA A 63 -18.62 -12.78 -11.51
N LEU A 64 -17.35 -12.61 -11.96
CA LEU A 64 -16.33 -11.87 -11.21
C LEU A 64 -16.75 -10.42 -10.94
N LYS A 65 -17.27 -9.74 -11.98
CA LYS A 65 -17.75 -8.36 -11.85
C LYS A 65 -18.98 -8.31 -10.93
N GLU A 66 -19.93 -9.21 -11.13
CA GLU A 66 -21.15 -9.28 -10.33
C GLU A 66 -20.87 -9.56 -8.84
N ILE A 67 -19.86 -10.40 -8.53
CA ILE A 67 -19.46 -10.66 -7.15
C ILE A 67 -18.95 -9.37 -6.50
N ARG A 68 -18.07 -8.62 -7.19
CA ARG A 68 -17.54 -7.35 -6.68
C ARG A 68 -18.66 -6.35 -6.38
N GLU A 69 -19.59 -6.18 -7.31
CA GLU A 69 -20.76 -5.30 -7.12
C GLU A 69 -21.67 -5.77 -5.98
N THR A 70 -21.78 -7.08 -5.78
CA THR A 70 -22.55 -7.67 -4.68
C THR A 70 -21.87 -7.45 -3.33
N VAL A 71 -20.54 -7.58 -3.25
CA VAL A 71 -19.75 -7.31 -2.02
C VAL A 71 -19.89 -5.85 -1.57
N LEU A 72 -20.09 -4.90 -2.49
CA LEU A 72 -20.36 -3.50 -2.13
C LEU A 72 -21.71 -3.29 -1.41
N GLN A 73 -22.59 -4.29 -1.38
CA GLN A 73 -23.89 -4.21 -0.69
C GLN A 73 -23.83 -4.67 0.77
N LEU A 74 -22.64 -5.08 1.27
CA LEU A 74 -22.48 -5.50 2.65
C LEU A 74 -22.80 -4.36 3.63
N ASN A 75 -23.63 -4.68 4.62
CA ASN A 75 -23.83 -3.88 5.82
C ASN A 75 -22.67 -4.14 6.81
N ALA A 76 -22.25 -3.09 7.51
CA ALA A 76 -21.25 -3.23 8.57
C ALA A 76 -21.94 -3.68 9.87
N PRO A 77 -21.61 -4.87 10.43
CA PRO A 77 -22.17 -5.29 11.71
C PRO A 77 -21.78 -4.32 12.83
N SER A 78 -22.73 -3.92 13.68
CA SER A 78 -22.51 -2.88 14.70
C SER A 78 -21.35 -3.19 15.65
N GLN A 79 -21.17 -4.47 15.99
CA GLN A 79 -20.06 -4.94 16.82
C GLN A 79 -18.70 -4.68 16.15
N LEU A 80 -18.57 -4.97 14.84
CA LEU A 80 -17.34 -4.70 14.07
C LEU A 80 -17.01 -3.20 14.07
N VAL A 81 -18.03 -2.36 13.88
CA VAL A 81 -17.86 -0.89 13.86
C VAL A 81 -17.32 -0.40 15.19
N GLU A 82 -17.88 -0.86 16.32
CA GLU A 82 -17.43 -0.43 17.65
C GLU A 82 -16.03 -0.96 17.97
N GLU A 83 -15.71 -2.22 17.65
CA GLU A 83 -14.37 -2.78 17.86
C GLU A 83 -13.31 -2.03 17.03
N LEU A 84 -13.60 -1.75 15.76
CA LEU A 84 -12.69 -0.99 14.90
C LEU A 84 -12.49 0.43 15.42
N LYS A 85 -13.57 1.11 15.84
CA LYS A 85 -13.53 2.45 16.43
C LYS A 85 -12.67 2.49 17.68
N VAL A 86 -12.90 1.57 18.64
CA VAL A 86 -12.10 1.47 19.87
C VAL A 86 -10.64 1.21 19.53
N LYS A 87 -10.36 0.33 18.56
CA LYS A 87 -8.98 0.01 18.19
C LYS A 87 -8.26 1.16 17.49
N MET A 88 -8.94 1.90 16.61
CA MET A 88 -8.39 3.08 15.94
C MET A 88 -8.07 4.17 16.95
N LYS A 89 -9.03 4.55 17.80
CA LYS A 89 -8.85 5.61 18.81
C LYS A 89 -7.76 5.27 19.82
N SER A 90 -7.74 4.04 20.34
CA SER A 90 -6.71 3.61 21.30
C SER A 90 -5.30 3.53 20.67
N SER A 91 -5.20 3.42 19.35
CA SER A 91 -3.93 3.46 18.62
C SER A 91 -3.53 4.87 18.20
N GLY A 92 -4.31 5.90 18.54
CA GLY A 92 -4.07 7.30 18.15
C GLY A 92 -4.51 7.65 16.72
N MET A 93 -5.23 6.75 16.05
CA MET A 93 -5.76 7.00 14.70
C MET A 93 -7.09 7.77 14.75
N PRO A 94 -7.36 8.65 13.78
CA PRO A 94 -8.67 9.30 13.65
C PRO A 94 -9.74 8.25 13.30
N TRP A 95 -10.91 8.37 13.92
CA TRP A 95 -12.08 7.57 13.56
C TRP A 95 -12.94 8.32 12.54
N PRO A 96 -13.13 7.81 11.30
CA PRO A 96 -13.87 8.53 10.26
C PRO A 96 -15.30 8.93 10.67
N GLY A 97 -15.97 8.13 11.49
CA GLY A 97 -17.33 8.44 11.94
C GLY A 97 -17.42 9.62 12.92
N ASP A 98 -16.29 10.11 13.47
CA ASP A 98 -16.30 11.37 14.24
C ASP A 98 -16.53 12.59 13.33
N ASP A 99 -16.21 12.46 12.02
CA ASP A 99 -16.42 13.49 11.00
C ASP A 99 -17.81 13.37 10.32
N GLY A 100 -18.66 12.46 10.77
CA GLY A 100 -20.03 12.24 10.28
C GLY A 100 -20.26 10.89 9.59
N GLU A 101 -21.54 10.53 9.44
CA GLU A 101 -21.98 9.25 8.87
C GLU A 101 -21.42 9.02 7.46
N GLN A 102 -21.46 10.05 6.60
CA GLN A 102 -20.92 9.97 5.24
C GLN A 102 -19.42 9.63 5.19
N ARG A 103 -18.63 10.08 6.18
CA ARG A 103 -17.19 9.77 6.25
C ARG A 103 -16.95 8.34 6.68
N TRP A 104 -17.78 7.81 7.59
CA TRP A 104 -17.78 6.39 7.90
C TRP A 104 -18.19 5.55 6.67
N GLU A 105 -19.22 5.94 5.93
CA GLU A 105 -19.65 5.24 4.71
C GLU A 105 -18.53 5.16 3.67
N GLN A 106 -17.74 6.23 3.49
CA GLN A 106 -16.56 6.22 2.61
C GLN A 106 -15.49 5.22 3.06
N ALA A 107 -15.19 5.18 4.37
CA ALA A 107 -14.26 4.20 4.93
C ALA A 107 -14.77 2.76 4.73
N TRP A 108 -16.06 2.53 4.96
CA TRP A 108 -16.68 1.23 4.77
C TRP A 108 -16.69 0.80 3.30
N GLU A 109 -16.98 1.72 2.39
CA GLU A 109 -16.88 1.51 0.94
C GLU A 109 -15.47 1.09 0.53
N ALA A 110 -14.43 1.74 1.06
CA ALA A 110 -13.05 1.37 0.80
C ALA A 110 -12.71 -0.05 1.32
N ILE A 111 -13.16 -0.42 2.52
CA ILE A 111 -13.00 -1.77 3.06
C ILE A 111 -13.66 -2.82 2.15
N LYS A 112 -14.92 -2.59 1.74
CA LYS A 112 -15.63 -3.49 0.82
C LYS A 112 -14.94 -3.60 -0.54
N LYS A 113 -14.39 -2.51 -1.07
CA LYS A 113 -13.61 -2.53 -2.32
C LYS A 113 -12.34 -3.35 -2.18
N VAL A 114 -11.62 -3.24 -1.06
CA VAL A 114 -10.44 -4.09 -0.79
C VAL A 114 -10.84 -5.57 -0.74
N TRP A 115 -11.90 -5.93 -0.02
CA TRP A 115 -12.39 -7.32 -0.02
C TRP A 115 -12.86 -7.78 -1.40
N GLY A 116 -13.60 -6.93 -2.12
CA GLY A 116 -14.07 -7.19 -3.48
C GLY A 116 -12.92 -7.41 -4.46
N SER A 117 -11.77 -6.75 -4.26
CA SER A 117 -10.59 -6.92 -5.11
C SER A 117 -10.08 -8.36 -5.18
N LYS A 118 -10.48 -9.22 -4.23
CA LYS A 118 -10.29 -10.68 -4.31
C LYS A 118 -10.77 -11.23 -5.66
N TRP A 119 -11.90 -10.75 -6.17
CA TRP A 119 -12.50 -11.17 -7.45
C TRP A 119 -12.11 -10.28 -8.64
N ASN A 120 -11.02 -9.52 -8.55
CA ASN A 120 -10.47 -8.90 -9.74
C ASN A 120 -10.01 -9.98 -10.73
N GLU A 121 -10.24 -9.76 -12.03
CA GLU A 121 -9.83 -10.71 -13.08
C GLU A 121 -8.34 -11.04 -12.98
N ARG A 122 -7.49 -10.02 -12.82
CA ARG A 122 -6.04 -10.19 -12.65
C ARG A 122 -5.68 -11.08 -11.46
N ALA A 123 -6.37 -10.92 -10.34
CA ALA A 123 -6.12 -11.69 -9.13
C ALA A 123 -6.59 -13.14 -9.31
N TYR A 124 -7.83 -13.31 -9.76
CA TYR A 124 -8.46 -14.61 -9.95
C TYR A 124 -7.72 -15.50 -10.98
N PHE A 125 -7.33 -14.93 -12.12
CA PHE A 125 -6.57 -15.71 -13.12
C PHE A 125 -5.12 -15.96 -12.68
N SER A 126 -4.53 -15.06 -11.89
CA SER A 126 -3.19 -15.28 -11.33
C SER A 126 -3.15 -16.50 -10.41
N THR A 127 -4.14 -16.68 -9.53
CA THR A 127 -4.19 -17.84 -8.63
C THR A 127 -4.35 -19.14 -9.39
N ARG A 128 -5.17 -19.16 -10.45
CA ARG A 128 -5.34 -20.34 -11.32
C ARG A 128 -4.06 -20.75 -12.05
N LYS A 129 -3.22 -19.79 -12.48
CA LYS A 129 -1.94 -20.10 -13.14
C LYS A 129 -1.01 -20.92 -12.24
N VAL A 130 -1.00 -20.62 -10.94
CA VAL A 130 -0.19 -21.32 -9.94
C VAL A 130 -0.95 -22.43 -9.21
N LYS A 131 -2.16 -22.78 -9.67
CA LYS A 131 -3.05 -23.79 -9.06
C LYS A 131 -3.37 -23.50 -7.58
N LEU A 132 -3.35 -22.23 -7.18
CA LEU A 132 -3.86 -21.80 -5.89
C LEU A 132 -5.38 -21.77 -5.96
N ASP A 133 -6.00 -22.47 -5.02
CA ASP A 133 -7.43 -22.43 -4.84
C ASP A 133 -7.82 -21.06 -4.23
N HIS A 134 -8.65 -20.37 -5.00
CA HIS A 134 -9.11 -19.03 -4.73
C HIS A 134 -9.90 -18.92 -3.42
N ASP A 135 -10.57 -20.00 -2.99
CA ASP A 135 -11.37 -19.98 -1.78
C ASP A 135 -10.53 -20.05 -0.49
N TYR A 136 -9.29 -20.57 -0.55
CA TYR A 136 -8.36 -20.55 0.60
C TYR A 136 -7.63 -19.23 0.80
N LEU A 137 -7.81 -18.25 -0.11
CA LEU A 137 -7.24 -16.92 0.07
C LEU A 137 -8.08 -16.11 1.04
N SER A 138 -7.48 -15.73 2.16
CA SER A 138 -8.11 -14.85 3.14
C SER A 138 -7.53 -13.45 3.02
N MET A 139 -8.42 -12.46 2.86
CA MET A 139 -8.07 -11.05 2.77
C MET A 139 -8.17 -10.41 4.15
N SER A 140 -7.08 -9.79 4.60
CA SER A 140 -7.07 -8.80 5.67
C SER A 140 -7.00 -7.40 5.07
N VAL A 141 -7.39 -6.39 5.86
CA VAL A 141 -7.35 -4.98 5.42
C VAL A 141 -6.49 -4.20 6.38
N LEU A 142 -5.38 -3.67 5.88
CA LEU A 142 -4.52 -2.75 6.62
C LEU A 142 -5.08 -1.32 6.45
N VAL A 143 -5.56 -0.73 7.54
CA VAL A 143 -5.97 0.68 7.60
C VAL A 143 -4.78 1.49 8.05
N GLN A 144 -4.31 2.42 7.21
CA GLN A 144 -3.11 3.22 7.45
C GLN A 144 -3.40 4.70 7.24
N GLU A 145 -2.83 5.57 8.06
CA GLU A 145 -2.88 7.02 7.80
C GLU A 145 -2.12 7.37 6.52
N VAL A 146 -2.76 8.13 5.64
CA VAL A 146 -2.10 8.71 4.47
C VAL A 146 -1.36 9.96 4.90
N ILE A 147 -0.06 9.95 4.69
CA ILE A 147 0.79 11.11 4.88
C ILE A 147 0.67 11.95 3.61
N ASN A 148 0.10 13.15 3.74
CA ASN A 148 0.06 14.13 2.66
C ASN A 148 1.50 14.58 2.34
N ALA A 149 2.22 13.89 1.48
CA ALA A 149 3.65 14.11 1.29
C ALA A 149 3.94 14.98 0.07
N GLY A 150 5.07 15.68 0.09
CA GLY A 150 5.58 16.42 -1.07
C GLY A 150 6.22 15.50 -2.11
N TYR A 151 6.82 14.40 -1.65
CA TYR A 151 7.46 13.40 -2.49
C TYR A 151 7.17 11.98 -1.98
N ALA A 152 7.22 11.02 -2.89
CA ALA A 152 7.22 9.59 -2.61
C ALA A 152 8.45 8.93 -3.21
N PHE A 153 8.88 7.82 -2.64
CA PHE A 153 10.05 7.10 -3.09
C PHE A 153 9.88 5.58 -3.00
N VAL A 154 10.65 4.88 -3.83
CA VAL A 154 10.90 3.43 -3.73
C VAL A 154 12.40 3.20 -3.63
N ILE A 155 12.81 2.28 -2.76
CA ILE A 155 14.19 1.87 -2.55
C ILE A 155 14.32 0.39 -2.87
N HIS A 156 15.35 0.03 -3.60
CA HIS A 156 15.90 -1.31 -3.68
C HIS A 156 17.27 -1.30 -3.01
N THR A 157 17.46 -2.09 -1.95
CA THR A 157 18.72 -2.08 -1.20
C THR A 157 19.80 -2.93 -1.86
N THR A 158 19.48 -3.66 -2.92
CA THR A 158 20.44 -4.17 -3.91
C THR A 158 20.09 -3.55 -5.26
N ASN A 159 21.07 -3.05 -6.00
CA ASN A 159 20.80 -2.37 -7.28
C ASN A 159 20.10 -3.36 -8.25
N PRO A 160 18.85 -3.10 -8.67
CA PRO A 160 18.07 -4.04 -9.48
C PRO A 160 18.55 -4.13 -10.93
N SER A 161 19.35 -3.16 -11.39
CA SER A 161 19.90 -3.14 -12.75
C SER A 161 21.25 -3.85 -12.85
N SER A 162 22.14 -3.65 -11.87
CA SER A 162 23.50 -4.21 -11.87
C SER A 162 23.65 -5.48 -11.01
N GLY A 163 22.74 -5.70 -10.05
CA GLY A 163 22.89 -6.73 -9.02
C GLY A 163 23.90 -6.38 -7.93
N ASP A 164 24.46 -5.16 -7.92
CA ASP A 164 25.45 -4.74 -6.91
C ASP A 164 24.77 -4.54 -5.55
N SER A 165 25.02 -5.47 -4.62
CA SER A 165 24.51 -5.42 -3.25
C SER A 165 25.23 -4.41 -2.36
N SER A 166 26.27 -3.73 -2.85
CA SER A 166 26.88 -2.58 -2.16
C SER A 166 26.16 -1.25 -2.48
N GLU A 167 25.19 -1.27 -3.39
CA GLU A 167 24.45 -0.11 -3.87
C GLU A 167 22.99 -0.16 -3.44
N ILE A 168 22.52 0.98 -2.94
CA ILE A 168 21.10 1.28 -2.81
C ILE A 168 20.68 2.04 -4.06
N TYR A 169 19.67 1.53 -4.77
CA TYR A 169 19.02 2.24 -5.87
C TYR A 169 17.68 2.78 -5.39
N ALA A 170 17.37 4.03 -5.70
CA ALA A 170 16.09 4.59 -5.32
C ALA A 170 15.54 5.56 -6.37
N GLU A 171 14.22 5.62 -6.41
CA GLU A 171 13.44 6.49 -7.28
C GLU A 171 12.57 7.42 -6.45
N VAL A 172 12.46 8.68 -6.87
CA VAL A 172 11.71 9.72 -6.17
C VAL A 172 10.78 10.45 -7.15
N VAL A 173 9.53 10.60 -6.77
CA VAL A 173 8.50 11.35 -7.50
C VAL A 173 7.90 12.43 -6.62
N LYS A 174 7.33 13.46 -7.25
CA LYS A 174 6.54 14.48 -6.54
C LYS A 174 5.10 13.97 -6.35
N GLY A 175 4.56 14.16 -5.15
CA GLY A 175 3.25 13.62 -4.76
C GLY A 175 3.30 12.18 -4.26
N LEU A 176 2.20 11.45 -4.43
CA LEU A 176 1.96 10.09 -3.97
C LEU A 176 2.75 9.03 -4.75
N GLY A 177 2.98 7.88 -4.11
CA GLY A 177 3.68 6.73 -4.69
C GLY A 177 2.98 6.15 -5.93
N GLU A 178 1.66 6.32 -6.04
CA GLU A 178 0.86 5.97 -7.21
C GLU A 178 1.32 6.72 -8.47
N THR A 179 1.98 7.87 -8.33
CA THR A 179 2.62 8.60 -9.44
C THR A 179 3.82 7.82 -10.02
N LEU A 180 4.53 7.08 -9.15
CA LEU A 180 5.67 6.24 -9.51
C LEU A 180 5.21 4.90 -10.10
N VAL A 181 4.31 4.21 -9.39
CA VAL A 181 3.85 2.84 -9.74
C VAL A 181 2.83 2.85 -10.89
N GLY A 182 2.06 3.92 -11.04
CA GLY A 182 1.08 4.08 -12.10
C GLY A 182 1.72 4.29 -13.48
N ALA A 183 0.96 4.00 -14.53
CA ALA A 183 1.37 4.16 -15.94
C ALA A 183 1.37 5.63 -16.41
N TYR A 184 1.94 6.53 -15.61
CA TYR A 184 2.11 7.94 -15.96
C TYR A 184 3.41 8.14 -16.77
N PRO A 185 3.36 8.84 -17.92
CA PRO A 185 4.52 9.05 -18.78
C PRO A 185 5.60 9.88 -18.08
N GLY A 186 6.83 9.79 -18.58
CA GLY A 186 7.99 10.45 -17.97
C GLY A 186 8.68 9.58 -16.92
N ARG A 187 9.81 10.07 -16.41
CA ARG A 187 10.67 9.32 -15.47
C ARG A 187 10.65 9.93 -14.08
N ALA A 188 10.88 9.11 -13.06
CA ALA A 188 11.19 9.58 -11.71
C ALA A 188 12.62 10.14 -11.64
N LEU A 189 12.93 10.88 -10.56
CA LEU A 189 14.33 11.12 -10.20
C LEU A 189 14.90 9.78 -9.75
N SER A 190 16.02 9.35 -10.30
CA SER A 190 16.69 8.13 -9.87
C SER A 190 18.10 8.43 -9.38
N PHE A 191 18.54 7.69 -8.37
CA PHE A 191 19.89 7.81 -7.83
C PHE A 191 20.39 6.47 -7.29
N ILE A 192 21.71 6.35 -7.20
CA ILE A 192 22.37 5.30 -6.43
C ILE A 192 23.11 5.90 -5.26
N CYS A 193 23.30 5.10 -4.22
CA CYS A 193 24.14 5.46 -3.08
C CYS A 193 24.89 4.22 -2.59
N LYS A 194 26.19 4.36 -2.34
CA LYS A 194 27.00 3.26 -1.81
C LYS A 194 26.72 3.11 -0.32
N LYS A 195 26.50 1.87 0.14
CA LYS A 195 26.17 1.59 1.56
C LYS A 195 27.25 2.04 2.54
N HIS A 196 28.51 2.08 2.10
CA HIS A 196 29.63 2.57 2.91
C HIS A 196 29.75 4.11 2.95
N ASP A 197 29.03 4.83 2.10
CA ASP A 197 29.05 6.30 2.03
C ASP A 197 27.65 6.87 1.70
N LEU A 198 26.74 6.75 2.67
CA LEU A 198 25.34 7.16 2.55
C LEU A 198 25.14 8.68 2.36
N ASN A 199 26.20 9.48 2.56
CA ASN A 199 26.17 10.94 2.44
C ASN A 199 26.51 11.45 1.02
N SER A 200 26.84 10.53 0.11
CA SER A 200 27.26 10.84 -1.27
C SER A 200 26.35 10.18 -2.33
N PRO A 201 25.04 10.51 -2.37
CA PRO A 201 24.14 9.98 -3.39
C PRO A 201 24.50 10.52 -4.78
N GLN A 202 24.53 9.63 -5.77
CA GLN A 202 24.77 9.96 -7.17
C GLN A 202 23.46 9.91 -7.96
N VAL A 203 23.01 11.08 -8.41
CA VAL A 203 21.83 11.21 -9.28
C VAL A 203 22.15 10.58 -10.64
N LEU A 204 21.28 9.69 -11.10
CA LEU A 204 21.35 9.02 -12.40
C LEU A 204 20.42 9.68 -13.43
N GLY A 205 19.28 10.18 -12.97
CA GLY A 205 18.29 10.83 -13.84
C GLY A 205 17.45 11.82 -13.07
N TYR A 206 17.13 12.95 -13.72
CA TYR A 206 16.18 13.93 -13.20
C TYR A 206 14.74 13.58 -13.63
N PRO A 207 13.74 13.97 -12.83
CA PRO A 207 12.35 13.60 -13.08
C PRO A 207 11.77 14.38 -14.26
N SER A 208 10.78 13.79 -14.93
CA SER A 208 10.10 14.39 -16.07
C SER A 208 8.62 14.00 -16.16
N LYS A 209 8.02 13.51 -15.06
CA LYS A 209 6.60 13.16 -15.04
C LYS A 209 5.76 14.45 -15.11
N PRO A 210 4.80 14.56 -16.05
CA PRO A 210 4.03 15.79 -16.22
C PRO A 210 2.94 15.96 -15.16
N ILE A 211 2.52 14.86 -14.51
CA ILE A 211 1.44 14.81 -13.54
C ILE A 211 1.94 14.17 -12.25
N GLY A 212 1.57 14.76 -11.12
CA GLY A 212 1.70 14.17 -9.79
C GLY A 212 0.32 14.04 -9.15
N LEU A 213 0.17 13.02 -8.32
CA LEU A 213 -1.03 12.78 -7.53
C LEU A 213 -0.85 13.29 -6.11
N PHE A 214 -1.84 13.99 -5.58
CA PHE A 214 -1.82 14.50 -4.21
C PHE A 214 -3.13 14.14 -3.53
N ILE A 215 -3.09 13.99 -2.22
CA ILE A 215 -4.28 13.70 -1.44
C ILE A 215 -4.22 14.47 -0.13
N ARG A 216 -5.39 14.91 0.33
CA ARG A 216 -5.53 15.49 1.65
C ARG A 216 -5.18 14.46 2.74
N ARG A 217 -5.01 14.93 3.98
CA ARG A 217 -4.85 14.01 5.12
C ARG A 217 -6.05 13.07 5.15
N SER A 218 -5.79 11.77 5.06
CA SER A 218 -6.82 10.75 4.85
C SER A 218 -6.37 9.39 5.40
N LEU A 219 -7.13 8.34 5.10
CA LEU A 219 -6.81 6.95 5.35
C LEU A 219 -6.69 6.20 4.02
N ILE A 220 -5.85 5.18 3.99
CA ILE A 220 -5.77 4.21 2.90
C ILE A 220 -6.02 2.82 3.46
N PHE A 221 -6.81 2.05 2.72
CA PHE A 221 -7.17 0.68 3.03
C PHE A 221 -6.40 -0.22 2.07
N ARG A 222 -5.36 -0.89 2.56
CA ARG A 222 -4.46 -1.70 1.75
C ARG A 222 -4.85 -3.17 1.88
N SER A 223 -4.90 -3.87 0.75
CA SER A 223 -4.99 -5.32 0.73
C SER A 223 -3.75 -5.95 1.36
N ASP A 224 -3.99 -6.98 2.16
CA ASP A 224 -2.97 -7.79 2.81
C ASP A 224 -3.52 -9.21 2.94
N PHE A 225 -2.84 -10.22 2.42
CA PHE A 225 -3.43 -11.57 2.30
C PHE A 225 -2.45 -12.68 2.61
N ASN A 226 -2.97 -13.88 2.88
CA ASN A 226 -2.20 -15.04 3.32
C ASN A 226 -1.29 -15.67 2.23
N GLY A 227 -1.34 -15.15 1.01
CA GLY A 227 -0.55 -15.63 -0.12
C GLY A 227 0.40 -14.61 -0.74
N GLU A 228 0.62 -13.44 -0.12
CA GLU A 228 1.36 -12.32 -0.76
C GLU A 228 2.80 -12.69 -1.13
N ASP A 229 3.47 -13.47 -0.28
CA ASP A 229 4.88 -13.88 -0.42
C ASP A 229 5.05 -15.39 -0.63
N LEU A 230 4.09 -16.06 -1.27
CA LEU A 230 4.24 -17.49 -1.60
C LEU A 230 5.31 -17.70 -2.67
N GLU A 231 6.20 -18.66 -2.44
CA GLU A 231 7.24 -19.02 -3.40
C GLU A 231 6.63 -19.40 -4.77
N GLY A 232 7.09 -18.73 -5.84
CA GLY A 232 6.55 -18.94 -7.19
C GLY A 232 5.22 -18.22 -7.48
N TYR A 233 4.67 -17.44 -6.55
CA TYR A 233 3.47 -16.62 -6.77
C TYR A 233 3.74 -15.15 -6.47
N ALA A 234 3.80 -14.33 -7.53
CA ALA A 234 3.92 -12.89 -7.42
C ALA A 234 2.56 -12.27 -7.05
N GLY A 235 2.25 -12.28 -5.75
CA GLY A 235 0.99 -11.79 -5.19
C GLY A 235 0.86 -10.26 -5.15
N ALA A 236 1.98 -9.55 -5.19
CA ALA A 236 2.04 -8.12 -5.03
C ALA A 236 1.36 -7.35 -6.18
N GLY A 237 0.59 -6.32 -5.83
CA GLY A 237 -0.11 -5.47 -6.79
C GLY A 237 -1.31 -6.14 -7.50
N LEU A 238 -1.67 -7.38 -7.16
CA LEU A 238 -2.85 -8.06 -7.71
C LEU A 238 -4.17 -7.54 -7.12
N TYR A 239 -4.14 -7.20 -5.83
CA TYR A 239 -5.28 -6.74 -5.05
C TYR A 239 -5.19 -5.23 -4.83
N ASP A 240 -6.34 -4.62 -4.56
CA ASP A 240 -6.43 -3.16 -4.58
C ASP A 240 -6.02 -2.57 -3.24
N SER A 241 -5.43 -1.39 -3.28
CA SER A 241 -5.33 -0.48 -2.13
C SER A 241 -6.19 0.73 -2.46
N VAL A 242 -7.08 1.09 -1.54
CA VAL A 242 -8.15 2.05 -1.81
C VAL A 242 -8.00 3.22 -0.84
N PRO A 243 -7.62 4.41 -1.30
CA PRO A 243 -7.67 5.61 -0.47
C PRO A 243 -9.13 5.97 -0.18
N MET A 244 -9.37 6.54 1.00
CA MET A 244 -10.71 6.98 1.40
C MET A 244 -11.15 8.24 0.64
N ASP A 245 -10.20 9.09 0.27
CA ASP A 245 -10.39 10.34 -0.46
C ASP A 245 -9.79 10.21 -1.87
N GLU A 246 -10.39 10.90 -2.84
CA GLU A 246 -9.87 10.93 -4.21
C GLU A 246 -8.58 11.73 -4.30
N GLU A 247 -7.70 11.32 -5.21
CA GLU A 247 -6.44 12.01 -5.48
C GLU A 247 -6.63 13.17 -6.48
N ASP A 248 -6.05 14.32 -6.12
CA ASP A 248 -5.93 15.47 -7.00
C ASP A 248 -4.80 15.25 -8.00
N LYS A 249 -5.11 15.39 -9.30
CA LYS A 249 -4.12 15.38 -10.38
C LYS A 249 -3.58 16.78 -10.59
N VAL A 250 -2.28 16.95 -10.41
CA VAL A 250 -1.61 18.24 -10.52
C VAL A 250 -0.56 18.20 -11.62
N VAL A 251 -0.56 19.21 -12.50
CA VAL A 251 0.50 19.42 -13.49
C VAL A 251 1.77 19.86 -12.77
N LEU A 252 2.87 19.14 -13.00
CA LEU A 252 4.11 19.38 -12.28
C LEU A 252 4.97 20.45 -12.97
N ASP A 253 5.35 21.46 -12.20
CA ASP A 253 6.42 22.38 -12.53
C ASP A 253 7.68 22.00 -11.74
N TYR A 254 8.71 21.57 -12.46
CA TYR A 254 10.02 21.23 -11.89
C TYR A 254 10.98 22.42 -11.81
N SER A 255 10.68 23.53 -12.48
CA SER A 255 11.55 24.72 -12.48
C SER A 255 11.61 25.41 -11.11
N SER A 256 10.60 25.19 -10.28
CA SER A 256 10.47 25.70 -8.91
C SER A 256 10.61 24.62 -7.83
N ASP A 257 10.89 23.38 -8.22
CA ASP A 257 10.92 22.24 -7.30
C ASP A 257 12.23 22.18 -6.50
N GLN A 258 12.12 22.16 -5.16
CA GLN A 258 13.27 22.14 -4.25
C GLN A 258 14.23 20.97 -4.50
N LEU A 259 13.72 19.79 -4.85
CA LEU A 259 14.55 18.62 -5.14
C LEU A 259 15.43 18.85 -6.38
N ILE A 260 15.05 19.78 -7.26
CA ILE A 260 15.74 20.10 -8.51
C ILE A 260 16.67 21.29 -8.31
N ILE A 261 16.16 22.38 -7.74
CA ILE A 261 16.89 23.66 -7.70
C ILE A 261 17.82 23.80 -6.51
N ASP A 262 17.59 23.07 -5.41
CA ASP A 262 18.42 23.13 -4.20
C ASP A 262 19.26 21.86 -4.05
N GLY A 263 20.56 21.98 -4.34
CA GLY A 263 21.51 20.88 -4.24
C GLY A 263 21.75 20.38 -2.82
N ASN A 264 21.63 21.26 -1.81
CA ASN A 264 21.81 20.88 -0.41
C ASN A 264 20.59 20.11 0.09
N PHE A 265 19.40 20.63 -0.18
CA PHE A 265 18.15 19.93 0.11
C PHE A 265 18.11 18.57 -0.59
N ARG A 266 18.43 18.53 -1.90
CA ARG A 266 18.51 17.26 -2.64
C ARG A 266 19.47 16.28 -1.98
N ARG A 267 20.71 16.67 -1.69
CA ARG A 267 21.67 15.76 -1.04
C ARG A 267 21.13 15.23 0.29
N SER A 268 20.60 16.13 1.14
CA SER A 268 20.03 15.77 2.44
C SER A 268 18.90 14.75 2.33
N ILE A 269 17.96 14.96 1.40
CA ILE A 269 16.83 14.06 1.17
C ILE A 269 17.31 12.71 0.64
N LEU A 270 18.12 12.69 -0.42
CA LEU A 270 18.58 11.44 -1.03
C LEU A 270 19.42 10.61 -0.05
N SER A 271 20.24 11.26 0.79
CA SER A 271 20.97 10.60 1.87
C SER A 271 20.05 10.06 2.96
N SER A 272 18.97 10.77 3.31
CA SER A 272 17.98 10.28 4.26
C SER A 272 17.23 9.06 3.72
N ILE A 273 16.88 9.05 2.43
CA ILE A 273 16.28 7.88 1.77
C ILE A 273 17.25 6.69 1.82
N ALA A 274 18.52 6.89 1.41
CA ALA A 274 19.52 5.83 1.44
C ALA A 274 19.79 5.31 2.85
N GLY A 275 19.86 6.19 3.85
CA GLY A 275 20.02 5.83 5.25
C GLY A 275 18.85 4.99 5.79
N ALA A 276 17.62 5.29 5.38
CA ALA A 276 16.45 4.50 5.76
C ALA A 276 16.53 3.11 5.13
N GLY A 277 16.91 3.02 3.85
CA GLY A 277 17.12 1.76 3.15
C GLY A 277 18.17 0.87 3.84
N SER A 278 19.34 1.43 4.14
CA SER A 278 20.43 0.71 4.81
C SER A 278 20.01 0.19 6.18
N ALA A 279 19.36 1.03 6.99
CA ALA A 279 18.93 0.64 8.34
C ALA A 279 17.85 -0.45 8.33
N ILE A 280 16.94 -0.40 7.36
CA ILE A 280 15.87 -1.41 7.21
C ILE A 280 16.45 -2.73 6.70
N GLU A 281 17.35 -2.71 5.73
CA GLU A 281 18.04 -3.93 5.28
C GLU A 281 18.83 -4.59 6.42
N GLU A 282 19.58 -3.81 7.22
CA GLU A 282 20.30 -4.32 8.38
C GLU A 282 19.34 -4.98 9.39
N LEU A 283 18.19 -4.35 9.64
CA LEU A 283 17.16 -4.85 10.55
C LEU A 283 16.54 -6.18 10.08
N TYR A 284 16.38 -6.39 8.77
CA TYR A 284 15.81 -7.60 8.20
C TYR A 284 16.86 -8.67 7.86
N GLY A 285 18.13 -8.29 7.70
CA GLY A 285 19.22 -9.19 7.34
C GLY A 285 19.19 -9.68 5.88
N SER A 286 18.35 -9.08 5.04
CA SER A 286 18.23 -9.42 3.61
C SER A 286 17.84 -8.20 2.79
N PRO A 287 18.16 -8.16 1.48
CA PRO A 287 17.76 -7.06 0.60
C PRO A 287 16.26 -6.76 0.66
N GLN A 288 15.91 -5.47 0.64
CA GLN A 288 14.55 -4.98 0.80
C GLN A 288 14.12 -4.09 -0.37
N ASP A 289 12.83 -4.21 -0.70
CA ASP A 289 12.06 -3.28 -1.52
C ASP A 289 11.16 -2.46 -0.59
N ILE A 290 11.41 -1.15 -0.52
CA ILE A 290 10.85 -0.25 0.48
C ILE A 290 10.12 0.90 -0.21
N GLU A 291 8.86 1.11 0.17
CA GLU A 291 8.09 2.28 -0.23
C GLU A 291 8.04 3.29 0.92
N GLY A 292 8.18 4.56 0.59
CA GLY A 292 8.07 5.63 1.57
C GLY A 292 7.76 6.98 0.97
N VAL A 293 7.66 7.97 1.84
CA VAL A 293 7.27 9.33 1.50
C VAL A 293 8.07 10.36 2.28
N ILE A 294 8.13 11.58 1.75
CA ILE A 294 8.81 12.72 2.35
C ILE A 294 7.80 13.82 2.62
N ARG A 295 7.63 14.13 3.90
CA ARG A 295 6.79 15.21 4.41
C ARG A 295 7.66 16.16 5.20
N ASP A 296 7.73 17.42 4.78
CA ASP A 296 8.45 18.48 5.49
C ASP A 296 9.92 18.10 5.81
N GLY A 297 10.60 17.51 4.82
CA GLY A 297 11.99 17.07 4.94
C GLY A 297 12.22 15.77 5.70
N LYS A 298 11.17 15.15 6.24
CA LYS A 298 11.25 13.92 7.04
C LYS A 298 10.82 12.70 6.24
N VAL A 299 11.56 11.60 6.42
CA VAL A 299 11.30 10.31 5.79
C VAL A 299 10.26 9.53 6.59
N TYR A 300 9.27 8.98 5.90
CA TYR A 300 8.34 8.02 6.45
C TYR A 300 8.32 6.77 5.58
N VAL A 301 8.37 5.60 6.21
CA VAL A 301 8.30 4.31 5.50
C VAL A 301 6.89 3.75 5.62
N VAL A 302 6.26 3.49 4.48
CA VAL A 302 4.86 3.08 4.40
C VAL A 302 4.70 1.59 4.07
N GLN A 303 5.72 0.97 3.48
CA GLN A 303 5.80 -0.46 3.21
C GLN A 303 7.26 -0.92 3.13
N THR A 304 7.51 -2.17 3.52
CA THR A 304 8.77 -2.89 3.21
C THR A 304 8.45 -4.35 2.95
N ARG A 305 9.25 -4.98 2.10
CA ARG A 305 9.22 -6.42 1.82
C ARG A 305 10.60 -6.89 1.35
N PRO A 306 10.90 -8.20 1.42
CA PRO A 306 12.10 -8.74 0.78
C PRO A 306 12.16 -8.38 -0.70
N GLN A 307 13.34 -7.94 -1.15
CA GLN A 307 13.62 -7.75 -2.57
C GLN A 307 13.84 -9.14 -3.20
N MET A 308 13.10 -9.43 -4.27
CA MET A 308 13.16 -10.68 -5.04
C MET A 308 14.10 -10.58 -6.23
#